data_AF-A0A1A8RAX1-F1
#
_entry.id   AF-A0A1A8RAX1-F1
#
_cell.length_a   1.000
_cell.length_b   1.000
_cell.length_c   1.000
_cell.angle_alpha   90.00
_cell.angle_beta   90.00
_cell.angle_gamma   90.00
#
_symmetry.space_group_name_H-M   'P 1'
#
loop_
_entity.id
_entity.type
_entity.pdbx_description
1 polymer ?
#
loop_
_entity_poly.entity_id
_entity_poly.type
_entity_poly.pdbx_seq_one_letter_code
_entity_poly.pdbx_strand_id
1 'polypeptide(L)'
;MDRLLLSRIDDDLEFSEVAELCFLCGDVVNRRRLEGIVDAKGLFMRLEEKGLLENPSFLCQLLQTIHRADLTDLLEANSRPQEETDAHPVLSQYRVMLYKIHEDMTAESLDKMKYLLTDKLNKRQLEMSSTALGVFAEMEKMGIISKSNVTELHGILSEFDQQLALTVQNYMNRVQHLQSPPLDVPSHGSIDQQRPNNMALLQNSPCVCETQPNSTGPLVCCDLSSETEFYLLTHVPRGRCVIINNMIFPVENLSNRRGSEKDAEALSELFQRFGFEIRLFSDLDAEQLNKTIKTMTEWDYSQHDLLVVCILTHGELGCIFGTDGGKVLLRDLISNFWNDKVPSLSGKPKVFFIQACQGDSYQEGATQGPVQEESLACEPDSGSDDLDVSLPAEADFLISMSTVQHCKSFRSINRGSIFIQELCQQLQKSAESSENDDILTVLTRVNREVGRKEYETYKQMPQPRYTLTKKLVFRYVR
;
A
#
# COMPACT_ATOMS: atom_id res chain seq x y z
N MET A 1 -10.18 -23.37 -2.15
CA MET A 1 -11.36 -23.60 -3.03
C MET A 1 -11.91 -25.02 -2.87
N ASP A 2 -13.19 -25.28 -3.17
CA ASP A 2 -13.76 -26.64 -3.13
C ASP A 2 -13.10 -27.55 -4.19
N ARG A 3 -12.58 -28.71 -3.76
CA ARG A 3 -11.93 -29.69 -4.65
C ARG A 3 -12.90 -30.30 -5.66
N LEU A 4 -14.19 -30.39 -5.33
CA LEU A 4 -15.21 -30.86 -6.27
C LEU A 4 -15.44 -29.84 -7.39
N LEU A 5 -15.38 -28.54 -7.07
CA LEU A 5 -15.48 -27.46 -8.03
C LEU A 5 -14.26 -27.42 -8.96
N LEU A 6 -13.05 -27.47 -8.39
CA LEU A 6 -11.81 -27.54 -9.17
C LEU A 6 -11.75 -28.76 -10.08
N SER A 7 -12.30 -29.90 -9.65
CA SER A 7 -12.40 -31.08 -10.51
C SER A 7 -13.34 -30.86 -11.69
N ARG A 8 -14.47 -30.17 -11.51
CA ARG A 8 -15.38 -29.86 -12.62
C ARG A 8 -14.74 -28.91 -13.63
N ILE A 9 -14.04 -27.89 -13.14
CA ILE A 9 -13.30 -26.96 -13.99
C ILE A 9 -12.22 -27.70 -14.79
N ASP A 10 -11.50 -28.63 -14.16
CA ASP A 10 -10.53 -29.49 -14.85
C ASP A 10 -11.16 -30.38 -15.92
N ASP A 11 -12.31 -30.98 -15.63
CA ASP A 11 -13.01 -31.87 -16.57
C ASP A 11 -13.50 -31.11 -17.83
N ASP A 12 -13.70 -29.79 -17.72
CA ASP A 12 -14.15 -28.91 -18.80
C ASP A 12 -13.01 -28.14 -19.48
N LEU A 13 -11.74 -28.33 -19.10
CA LEU A 13 -10.57 -27.69 -19.73
C LEU A 13 -9.81 -28.64 -20.66
N GLU A 14 -9.52 -28.16 -21.87
CA GLU A 14 -8.70 -28.88 -22.84
C GLU A 14 -7.20 -28.78 -22.53
N PHE A 15 -6.40 -29.72 -23.05
CA PHE A 15 -4.95 -29.73 -22.86
C PHE A 15 -4.26 -28.44 -23.34
N SER A 16 -4.74 -27.84 -24.44
CA SER A 16 -4.25 -26.55 -24.94
C SER A 16 -4.53 -25.41 -23.97
N GLU A 17 -5.75 -25.35 -23.41
CA GLU A 17 -6.14 -24.34 -22.44
C GLU A 17 -5.32 -24.48 -21.15
N VAL A 18 -5.04 -25.71 -20.69
CA VAL A 18 -4.15 -25.95 -19.55
C VAL A 18 -2.73 -25.45 -19.82
N ALA A 19 -2.20 -25.63 -21.02
CA ALA A 19 -0.89 -25.12 -21.40
C ALA A 19 -0.85 -23.58 -21.43
N GLU A 20 -1.93 -22.94 -21.88
CA GLU A 20 -2.12 -21.49 -21.85
C GLU A 20 -2.18 -20.95 -20.42
N LEU A 21 -2.97 -21.60 -19.55
CA LEU A 21 -3.03 -21.28 -18.12
C LEU A 21 -1.67 -21.43 -17.45
N CYS A 22 -0.92 -22.49 -17.78
CA CYS A 22 0.45 -22.67 -17.30
C CYS A 22 1.36 -21.53 -17.74
N PHE A 23 1.27 -21.08 -18.99
CA PHE A 23 2.05 -19.93 -19.48
C PHE A 23 1.70 -18.65 -18.71
N LEU A 24 0.42 -18.36 -18.53
CA LEU A 24 -0.09 -17.20 -17.80
C LEU A 24 0.40 -17.19 -16.33
N CYS A 25 0.55 -18.38 -15.73
CA CYS A 25 1.05 -18.55 -14.37
C CYS A 25 2.59 -18.48 -14.25
N GLY A 26 3.33 -18.25 -15.34
CA GLY A 26 4.80 -18.30 -15.35
C GLY A 26 5.51 -17.29 -14.44
N ASP A 27 4.83 -16.19 -14.08
CA ASP A 27 5.37 -15.16 -13.17
C ASP A 27 5.13 -15.49 -11.69
N VAL A 28 4.12 -16.32 -11.40
CA VAL A 28 3.68 -16.64 -10.02
C VAL A 28 4.09 -18.04 -9.59
N VAL A 29 4.24 -18.96 -10.53
CA VAL A 29 4.75 -20.32 -10.32
C VAL A 29 6.03 -20.50 -11.11
N ASN A 30 7.08 -20.99 -10.44
CA ASN A 30 8.38 -21.25 -11.07
C ASN A 30 8.21 -22.16 -12.31
N ARG A 31 8.78 -21.77 -13.44
CA ARG A 31 8.71 -22.49 -14.72
C ARG A 31 9.04 -23.99 -14.61
N ARG A 32 10.03 -24.38 -13.81
CA ARG A 32 10.38 -25.80 -13.60
C ARG A 32 9.26 -26.61 -12.95
N ARG A 33 8.37 -25.96 -12.21
CA ARG A 33 7.20 -26.57 -11.59
C ARG A 33 6.05 -26.66 -12.60
N LEU A 34 5.97 -25.75 -13.55
CA LEU A 34 4.97 -25.78 -14.61
C LEU A 34 5.33 -26.78 -15.73
N GLU A 35 6.62 -27.09 -15.90
CA GLU A 35 7.09 -28.11 -16.83
C GLU A 35 6.50 -29.49 -16.50
N GLY A 36 5.80 -30.07 -17.48
CA GLY A 36 5.23 -31.41 -17.39
C GLY A 36 3.83 -31.49 -16.75
N ILE A 37 3.18 -30.36 -16.46
CA ILE A 37 1.77 -30.33 -16.12
C ILE A 37 0.95 -30.66 -17.37
N VAL A 38 0.04 -31.63 -17.25
CA VAL A 38 -0.79 -32.12 -18.36
C VAL A 38 -2.29 -31.91 -18.16
N ASP A 39 -2.71 -31.58 -16.94
CA ASP A 39 -4.10 -31.36 -16.55
C ASP A 39 -4.23 -30.12 -15.65
N ALA A 40 -5.43 -29.56 -15.57
CA ALA A 40 -5.69 -28.38 -14.76
C ALA A 40 -5.57 -28.72 -13.27
N LYS A 41 -5.90 -29.94 -12.84
CA LYS A 41 -5.64 -30.45 -11.48
C LYS A 41 -4.19 -30.26 -11.05
N GLY A 42 -3.24 -30.62 -11.92
CA GLY A 42 -1.81 -30.44 -11.69
C GLY A 42 -1.44 -28.97 -11.53
N LEU A 43 -1.99 -28.08 -12.35
CA LEU A 43 -1.81 -26.63 -12.22
C LEU A 43 -2.43 -26.10 -10.92
N PHE A 44 -3.65 -26.51 -10.60
CA PHE A 44 -4.39 -26.06 -9.43
C PHE A 44 -3.67 -26.44 -8.15
N MET A 45 -3.05 -27.63 -8.07
CA MET A 45 -2.19 -27.97 -6.94
C MET A 45 -1.02 -26.99 -6.76
N ARG A 46 -0.39 -26.54 -7.86
CA ARG A 46 0.72 -25.58 -7.78
C ARG A 46 0.28 -24.16 -7.43
N LEU A 47 -0.93 -23.79 -7.83
CA LEU A 47 -1.56 -22.54 -7.46
C LEU A 47 -2.02 -22.56 -6.00
N GLU A 48 -2.57 -23.68 -5.52
CA GLU A 48 -2.97 -23.91 -4.12
C GLU A 48 -1.77 -23.82 -3.19
N GLU A 49 -0.63 -24.45 -3.52
CA GLU A 49 0.63 -24.31 -2.76
C GLU A 49 1.18 -22.87 -2.69
N LYS A 50 0.72 -21.99 -3.59
CA LYS A 50 1.09 -20.58 -3.65
C LYS A 50 0.04 -19.65 -3.04
N GLY A 51 -1.04 -20.20 -2.48
CA GLY A 51 -2.17 -19.41 -1.96
C GLY A 51 -3.02 -18.74 -3.04
N LEU A 52 -2.83 -19.07 -4.33
CA LEU A 52 -3.48 -18.38 -5.45
C LEU A 52 -4.90 -18.91 -5.75
N LEU A 53 -5.33 -19.97 -5.08
CA LEU A 53 -6.69 -20.53 -5.16
C LEU A 53 -7.48 -20.37 -3.85
N GLU A 54 -7.01 -19.49 -2.96
CA GLU A 54 -7.72 -19.10 -1.73
C GLU A 54 -9.01 -18.34 -2.10
N ASN A 55 -8.92 -17.40 -3.05
CA ASN A 55 -10.05 -16.66 -3.64
C ASN A 55 -10.26 -17.04 -5.13
N PRO A 56 -11.51 -17.14 -5.63
CA PRO A 56 -11.76 -17.42 -7.04
C PRO A 56 -11.22 -16.37 -8.02
N SER A 57 -11.03 -15.12 -7.60
CA SER A 57 -10.64 -13.97 -8.46
C SER A 57 -9.43 -14.21 -9.36
N PHE A 58 -8.34 -14.81 -8.87
CA PHE A 58 -7.18 -15.09 -9.70
C PHE A 58 -7.47 -16.19 -10.74
N LEU A 59 -8.19 -17.23 -10.33
CA LEU A 59 -8.64 -18.27 -11.25
C LEU A 59 -9.67 -17.72 -12.25
N CYS A 60 -10.57 -16.82 -11.83
CA CYS A 60 -11.49 -16.11 -12.70
C CYS A 60 -10.73 -15.27 -13.72
N GLN A 61 -9.72 -14.49 -13.32
CA GLN A 61 -8.88 -13.72 -14.25
C GLN A 61 -8.18 -14.63 -15.27
N LEU A 62 -7.64 -15.76 -14.82
CA LEU A 62 -7.02 -16.76 -15.68
C LEU A 62 -8.03 -17.32 -16.70
N LEU A 63 -9.19 -17.76 -16.24
CA LEU A 63 -10.27 -18.32 -17.07
C LEU A 63 -10.86 -17.28 -18.03
N GLN A 64 -11.07 -16.05 -17.57
CA GLN A 64 -11.50 -14.94 -18.41
C GLN A 64 -10.46 -14.60 -19.49
N THR A 65 -9.17 -14.66 -19.15
CA THR A 65 -8.09 -14.41 -20.11
C THR A 65 -8.08 -15.45 -21.22
N ILE A 66 -8.36 -16.72 -20.91
CA ILE A 66 -8.49 -17.79 -21.91
C ILE A 66 -9.91 -17.93 -22.49
N HIS A 67 -10.77 -16.91 -22.33
CA HIS A 67 -12.15 -16.86 -22.84
C HIS A 67 -13.11 -17.94 -22.31
N ARG A 68 -12.81 -18.51 -21.13
CA ARG A 68 -13.67 -19.46 -20.39
C ARG A 68 -14.50 -18.80 -19.31
N ALA A 69 -15.26 -17.78 -19.72
CA ALA A 69 -16.19 -17.08 -18.84
C ALA A 69 -17.31 -18.01 -18.31
N ASP A 70 -17.68 -19.05 -19.06
CA ASP A 70 -18.63 -20.10 -18.66
C ASP A 70 -18.19 -20.82 -17.37
N LEU A 71 -16.89 -21.03 -17.18
CA LEU A 71 -16.33 -21.64 -15.98
C LEU A 71 -16.19 -20.65 -14.82
N THR A 72 -16.22 -19.35 -15.11
CA THR A 72 -16.21 -18.28 -14.11
C THR A 72 -17.55 -18.22 -13.36
N ASP A 73 -18.66 -18.42 -14.07
CA ASP A 73 -20.00 -18.47 -13.47
C ASP A 73 -20.13 -19.59 -12.41
N LEU A 74 -19.42 -20.70 -12.60
CA LEU A 74 -19.37 -21.82 -11.64
C LEU A 74 -18.61 -21.45 -10.35
N LEU A 75 -17.61 -20.57 -10.45
CA LEU A 75 -16.84 -20.04 -9.32
C LEU A 75 -17.67 -19.02 -8.53
N GLU A 76 -18.43 -18.17 -9.22
CA GLU A 76 -19.26 -17.14 -8.60
C GLU A 76 -20.49 -17.74 -7.90
N ALA A 77 -21.14 -18.76 -8.48
CA ALA A 77 -22.35 -19.38 -7.92
C ALA A 77 -22.12 -20.19 -6.62
N ASN A 78 -20.88 -20.63 -6.35
CA ASN A 78 -20.53 -21.43 -5.17
C ASN A 78 -19.75 -20.64 -4.10
N SER A 79 -19.59 -19.33 -4.30
CA SER A 79 -18.90 -18.47 -3.35
C SER A 79 -19.80 -18.19 -2.14
N ARG A 80 -19.35 -18.57 -0.93
CA ARG A 80 -19.92 -18.11 0.36
C ARG A 80 -19.85 -16.58 0.46
N PRO A 81 -20.61 -15.92 1.36
CA PRO A 81 -20.52 -14.46 1.55
C PRO A 81 -19.05 -14.04 1.63
N GLN A 82 -18.62 -13.30 0.61
CA GLN A 82 -17.23 -13.10 0.27
C GLN A 82 -16.46 -12.42 1.39
N GLU A 83 -15.28 -12.95 1.70
CA GLU A 83 -14.21 -12.24 2.40
C GLU A 83 -13.45 -11.44 1.32
N GLU A 84 -13.45 -10.11 1.43
CA GLU A 84 -12.90 -9.21 0.39
C GLU A 84 -11.55 -8.64 0.82
N THR A 85 -10.51 -9.12 0.16
CA THR A 85 -9.15 -8.56 0.18
C THR A 85 -9.11 -7.21 -0.52
N ASP A 86 -8.25 -6.34 -0.02
CA ASP A 86 -7.96 -5.02 -0.58
C ASP A 86 -6.97 -5.14 -1.79
N ALA A 87 -6.30 -6.29 -1.96
CA ALA A 87 -5.63 -6.64 -3.22
C ALA A 87 -5.92 -8.08 -3.65
N HIS A 88 -6.37 -8.25 -4.90
CA HIS A 88 -6.44 -9.57 -5.54
C HIS A 88 -5.09 -9.87 -6.21
N PRO A 89 -4.64 -11.13 -6.26
CA PRO A 89 -3.54 -11.49 -7.15
C PRO A 89 -3.95 -11.08 -8.57
N VAL A 90 -3.25 -10.10 -9.13
CA VAL A 90 -3.55 -9.59 -10.47
C VAL A 90 -2.69 -10.35 -11.46
N LEU A 91 -3.33 -10.92 -12.47
CA LEU A 91 -2.61 -11.55 -13.56
C LEU A 91 -1.69 -10.52 -14.22
N SER A 92 -0.41 -10.88 -14.36
CA SER A 92 0.63 -9.99 -14.87
C SER A 92 0.21 -9.38 -16.21
N GLN A 93 0.13 -8.04 -16.29
CA GLN A 93 -0.22 -7.35 -17.55
C GLN A 93 0.74 -7.70 -18.70
N TYR A 94 1.98 -8.08 -18.37
CA TYR A 94 2.94 -8.61 -19.32
C TYR A 94 2.51 -9.97 -19.89
N ARG A 95 2.05 -10.90 -19.03
CA ARG A 95 1.53 -12.21 -19.45
C ARG A 95 0.25 -12.06 -20.28
N VAL A 96 -0.66 -11.17 -19.87
CA VAL A 96 -1.88 -10.85 -20.63
C VAL A 96 -1.53 -10.26 -22.00
N MET A 97 -0.54 -9.36 -22.08
CA MET A 97 -0.07 -8.80 -23.34
C MET A 97 0.49 -9.89 -24.28
N LEU A 98 1.33 -10.79 -23.78
CA LEU A 98 1.87 -11.90 -24.58
C LEU A 98 0.78 -12.89 -25.02
N TYR A 99 -0.19 -13.17 -24.15
CA TYR A 99 -1.33 -14.02 -24.48
C TYR A 99 -2.20 -13.41 -25.59
N LYS A 100 -2.52 -12.12 -25.47
CA LYS A 100 -3.27 -11.40 -26.51
C LYS A 100 -2.56 -11.44 -27.86
N ILE A 101 -1.24 -11.22 -27.87
CA ILE A 101 -0.45 -11.34 -29.10
C ILE A 101 -0.52 -12.77 -29.65
N HIS A 102 -0.48 -13.79 -28.79
CA HIS A 102 -0.62 -15.17 -29.23
C HIS A 102 -1.98 -15.44 -29.89
N GLU A 103 -3.07 -14.95 -29.30
CA GLU A 103 -4.43 -15.12 -29.81
C GLU A 103 -4.62 -14.43 -31.16
N ASP A 104 -4.11 -13.19 -31.29
CA ASP A 104 -4.22 -12.39 -32.50
C ASP A 104 -3.22 -12.84 -33.60
N MET A 105 -2.32 -13.78 -33.32
CA MET A 105 -1.25 -14.19 -34.24
C MET A 105 -1.67 -15.32 -35.18
N THR A 106 -1.55 -15.07 -36.48
CA THR A 106 -1.74 -16.10 -37.51
C THR A 106 -0.55 -17.06 -37.61
N ALA A 107 -0.78 -18.26 -38.18
CA ALA A 107 0.29 -19.21 -38.44
C ALA A 107 1.40 -18.64 -39.35
N GLU A 108 1.04 -17.83 -40.35
CA GLU A 108 2.01 -17.16 -41.24
C GLU A 108 2.85 -16.12 -40.48
N SER A 109 2.21 -15.35 -39.60
CA SER A 109 2.89 -14.39 -38.71
C SER A 109 3.84 -15.10 -37.73
N LEU A 110 3.44 -16.26 -37.20
CA LEU A 110 4.29 -17.08 -36.33
C LEU A 110 5.52 -17.62 -37.07
N ASP A 111 5.37 -18.09 -38.32
CA ASP A 111 6.49 -18.56 -39.13
C ASP A 111 7.47 -17.42 -39.47
N LYS A 112 6.95 -16.23 -39.79
CA LYS A 112 7.76 -15.02 -39.97
C LYS A 112 8.53 -14.66 -38.70
N MET A 113 7.88 -14.71 -37.54
CA MET A 113 8.51 -14.45 -36.24
C MET A 113 9.63 -15.45 -35.95
N LYS A 114 9.40 -16.75 -36.17
CA LYS A 114 10.42 -17.80 -36.01
C LYS A 114 11.61 -17.58 -36.94
N TYR A 115 11.34 -17.20 -38.20
CA TYR A 115 12.40 -16.92 -39.17
C TYR A 115 13.29 -15.76 -38.69
N LEU A 116 12.71 -14.63 -38.29
CA LEU A 116 13.44 -13.46 -37.77
C LEU A 116 14.21 -13.76 -36.48
N LEU A 117 13.78 -14.74 -35.70
CA LEU A 117 14.44 -15.18 -34.47
C LEU A 117 15.54 -16.24 -34.68
N THR A 118 15.75 -16.72 -35.90
CA THR A 118 16.69 -17.85 -36.16
C THR A 118 18.14 -17.52 -35.77
N ASP A 119 18.53 -16.25 -35.84
CA ASP A 119 19.88 -15.80 -35.46
C ASP A 119 20.02 -15.51 -33.96
N LYS A 120 18.90 -15.41 -33.23
CA LYS A 120 18.84 -15.05 -31.80
C LYS A 120 18.48 -16.21 -30.89
N LEU A 121 17.76 -17.22 -31.41
CA LEU A 121 17.31 -18.39 -30.68
C LEU A 121 17.82 -19.68 -31.33
N ASN A 122 17.90 -20.74 -30.54
CA ASN A 122 18.30 -22.05 -31.07
C ASN A 122 17.24 -22.55 -32.07
N LYS A 123 17.65 -22.74 -33.33
CA LYS A 123 16.79 -23.23 -34.42
C LYS A 123 15.99 -24.49 -34.04
N ARG A 124 16.60 -25.42 -33.30
CA ARG A 124 15.93 -26.64 -32.83
C ARG A 124 14.81 -26.34 -31.83
N GLN A 125 14.95 -25.31 -30.99
CA GLN A 125 13.92 -24.93 -30.01
C GLN A 125 12.77 -24.19 -30.71
N LEU A 126 13.07 -23.32 -31.67
CA LEU A 126 12.06 -22.65 -32.50
C LEU A 126 11.22 -23.63 -33.32
N GLU A 127 11.83 -24.70 -33.84
CA GLU A 127 11.13 -25.78 -34.54
C GLU A 127 10.20 -26.58 -33.62
N MET A 128 10.55 -26.72 -32.34
CA MET A 128 9.75 -27.45 -31.34
C MET A 128 8.58 -26.61 -30.78
N SER A 129 8.69 -25.28 -30.78
CA SER A 129 7.61 -24.39 -30.33
C SER A 129 6.51 -24.28 -31.39
N SER A 130 5.41 -25.00 -31.20
CA SER A 130 4.26 -24.97 -32.12
C SER A 130 3.39 -23.73 -31.99
N THR A 131 3.45 -23.01 -30.86
CA THR A 131 2.64 -21.82 -30.56
C THR A 131 3.50 -20.58 -30.33
N ALA A 132 2.90 -19.39 -30.44
CA ALA A 132 3.56 -18.14 -30.12
C ALA A 132 4.00 -18.08 -28.64
N LEU A 133 3.19 -18.58 -27.70
CA LEU A 133 3.56 -18.69 -26.29
C LEU A 133 4.82 -19.53 -26.08
N GLY A 134 4.98 -20.62 -26.84
CA GLY A 134 6.20 -21.43 -26.80
C GLY A 134 7.43 -20.67 -27.30
N VAL A 135 7.28 -19.78 -28.29
CA VAL A 135 8.36 -18.92 -28.77
C VAL A 135 8.69 -17.83 -27.74
N PHE A 136 7.68 -17.19 -27.15
CA PHE A 136 7.86 -16.19 -26.10
C PHE A 136 8.57 -16.78 -24.88
N ALA A 137 8.20 -17.99 -24.46
CA ALA A 137 8.88 -18.68 -23.38
C ALA A 137 10.36 -18.92 -23.68
N GLU A 138 10.75 -19.23 -24.92
CA GLU A 138 12.17 -19.37 -25.29
C GLU A 138 12.88 -18.01 -25.39
N MET A 139 12.21 -16.96 -25.86
CA MET A 139 12.73 -15.59 -25.82
C MET A 139 13.02 -15.14 -24.38
N GLU A 140 12.12 -15.44 -23.42
CA GLU A 140 12.33 -15.16 -22.00
C GLU A 140 13.52 -15.94 -21.43
N LYS A 141 13.63 -17.22 -21.77
CA LYS A 141 14.71 -18.09 -21.30
C LYS A 141 16.08 -17.60 -21.73
N MET A 142 16.17 -17.03 -22.93
CA MET A 142 17.40 -16.45 -23.47
C MET A 142 17.59 -14.98 -23.06
N GLY A 143 16.68 -14.42 -22.26
CA GLY A 143 16.76 -13.03 -21.77
C GLY A 143 16.51 -11.97 -22.85
N ILE A 144 15.88 -12.35 -23.97
CA ILE A 144 15.56 -11.44 -25.08
C ILE A 144 14.39 -10.54 -24.69
N ILE A 145 13.42 -11.09 -23.97
CA ILE A 145 12.25 -10.36 -23.47
C ILE A 145 12.10 -10.59 -21.97
N SER A 146 11.54 -9.60 -21.28
CA SER A 146 11.16 -9.66 -19.88
C SER A 146 10.05 -8.66 -19.61
N LYS A 147 9.48 -8.70 -18.39
CA LYS A 147 8.49 -7.72 -17.92
C LYS A 147 8.97 -6.27 -18.07
N SER A 148 10.26 -5.98 -17.92
CA SER A 148 10.80 -4.62 -18.03
C SER A 148 11.38 -4.31 -19.41
N ASN A 149 11.59 -5.32 -20.27
CA ASN A 149 12.19 -5.13 -21.57
C ASN A 149 11.49 -5.98 -22.64
N VAL A 150 10.65 -5.32 -23.44
CA VAL A 150 9.97 -5.91 -24.61
C VAL A 150 10.35 -5.22 -25.92
N THR A 151 11.46 -4.48 -25.92
CA THR A 151 11.93 -3.68 -27.07
C THR A 151 12.18 -4.53 -28.31
N GLU A 152 12.85 -5.66 -28.11
CA GLU A 152 13.13 -6.61 -29.17
C GLU A 152 11.86 -7.24 -29.74
N LEU A 153 10.89 -7.58 -28.88
CA LEU A 153 9.60 -8.13 -29.33
C LEU A 153 8.84 -7.13 -30.21
N HIS A 154 8.78 -5.86 -29.79
CA HIS A 154 8.17 -4.81 -30.60
C HIS A 154 8.87 -4.64 -31.95
N GLY A 155 10.22 -4.64 -31.96
CA GLY A 155 11.01 -4.54 -33.19
C GLY A 155 10.69 -5.66 -34.16
N ILE A 156 10.67 -6.91 -33.69
CA ILE A 156 10.35 -8.08 -34.51
C ILE A 156 8.92 -8.02 -35.05
N LEU A 157 7.94 -7.71 -34.21
CA LEU A 157 6.53 -7.63 -34.64
C LEU A 157 6.31 -6.50 -35.65
N SER A 158 7.03 -5.38 -35.53
CA SER A 158 6.92 -4.24 -36.45
C SER A 158 7.30 -4.58 -37.89
N GLU A 159 8.12 -5.61 -38.10
CA GLU A 159 8.56 -6.03 -39.44
C GLU A 159 7.46 -6.73 -40.25
N PHE A 160 6.44 -7.29 -39.59
CA PHE A 160 5.41 -8.08 -40.29
C PHE A 160 3.98 -7.86 -39.82
N ASP A 161 3.75 -7.29 -38.64
CA ASP A 161 2.42 -7.04 -38.10
C ASP A 161 2.37 -5.81 -37.19
N GLN A 162 1.93 -4.69 -37.76
CA GLN A 162 1.83 -3.42 -37.05
C GLN A 162 0.79 -3.44 -35.91
N GLN A 163 -0.26 -4.27 -36.00
CA GLN A 163 -1.28 -4.34 -34.95
C GLN A 163 -0.75 -5.07 -33.72
N LEU A 164 -0.04 -6.19 -33.93
CA LEU A 164 0.65 -6.88 -32.84
C LEU A 164 1.74 -6.00 -32.21
N ALA A 165 2.48 -5.24 -33.02
CA ALA A 165 3.44 -4.26 -32.53
C ALA A 165 2.78 -3.17 -31.66
N LEU A 166 1.61 -2.65 -32.06
CA LEU A 166 0.87 -1.67 -31.26
C LEU A 166 0.46 -2.22 -29.88
N THR A 167 0.11 -3.50 -29.78
CA THR A 167 -0.17 -4.16 -28.50
C THR A 167 1.04 -4.09 -27.56
N VAL A 168 2.25 -4.34 -28.07
CA VAL A 168 3.50 -4.20 -27.28
C VAL A 168 3.81 -2.73 -26.98
N GLN A 169 3.60 -1.82 -27.93
CA GLN A 169 3.85 -0.38 -27.74
C GLN A 169 2.96 0.20 -26.63
N ASN A 170 1.68 -0.19 -26.59
CA ASN A 170 0.77 0.22 -25.53
C ASN A 170 1.24 -0.27 -24.15
N TYR A 171 1.78 -1.50 -24.09
CA TYR A 171 2.40 -2.02 -22.88
C TYR A 171 3.66 -1.22 -22.49
N MET A 172 4.55 -0.90 -23.44
CA MET A 172 5.74 -0.07 -23.19
C MET A 172 5.39 1.30 -22.63
N ASN A 173 4.39 1.96 -23.21
CA ASN A 173 3.94 3.28 -22.75
C ASN A 173 3.48 3.22 -21.28
N ARG A 174 2.73 2.16 -20.91
CA ARG A 174 2.30 1.92 -19.53
C ARG A 174 3.48 1.69 -18.58
N VAL A 175 4.49 0.94 -19.01
CA VAL A 175 5.70 0.66 -18.20
C VAL A 175 6.61 1.89 -18.07
N GLN A 176 6.73 2.73 -19.11
CA GLN A 176 7.55 3.94 -19.07
C GLN A 176 6.97 5.01 -18.13
N HIS A 177 5.65 5.13 -18.03
CA HIS A 177 5.01 6.01 -17.04
C HIS A 177 5.23 5.58 -15.59
N LEU A 178 5.62 4.32 -15.35
CA LEU A 178 6.01 3.79 -14.03
C LEU A 178 7.50 4.01 -13.71
N GLN A 179 8.32 4.44 -14.67
CA GLN A 179 9.78 4.51 -14.56
C GLN A 179 10.38 5.92 -14.74
N SER A 180 9.59 6.96 -14.98
CA SER A 180 10.13 8.33 -15.15
C SER A 180 10.63 8.93 -13.82
N PRO A 181 11.90 9.36 -13.72
CA PRO A 181 12.39 10.18 -12.61
C PRO A 181 11.79 11.61 -12.69
N PRO A 182 11.83 12.40 -11.59
CA PRO A 182 11.30 13.76 -11.60
C PRO A 182 12.02 14.59 -12.67
N LEU A 183 11.23 15.33 -13.46
CA LEU A 183 11.74 16.29 -14.44
C LEU A 183 12.62 17.35 -13.74
N ASP A 184 13.90 17.36 -14.06
CA ASP A 184 14.83 18.44 -13.72
C ASP A 184 14.31 19.76 -14.30
N VAL A 185 14.16 20.75 -13.41
CA VAL A 185 13.83 22.14 -13.77
C VAL A 185 15.04 22.76 -14.49
N PRO A 186 14.88 23.38 -15.67
CA PRO A 186 15.99 24.04 -16.34
C PRO A 186 16.48 25.24 -15.53
N SER A 187 17.72 25.15 -15.06
CA SER A 187 18.44 26.28 -14.47
C SER A 187 18.98 27.15 -15.60
N HIS A 188 18.48 28.38 -15.76
CA HIS A 188 19.24 29.49 -16.35
C HIS A 188 18.54 30.82 -16.07
N GLY A 189 19.26 31.75 -15.41
CA GLY A 189 18.83 33.14 -15.28
C GLY A 189 19.43 33.90 -14.10
N SER A 190 20.75 33.87 -13.93
CA SER A 190 21.45 34.80 -13.03
C SER A 190 21.27 36.25 -13.50
N ILE A 191 20.83 37.13 -12.60
CA ILE A 191 21.17 38.55 -12.64
C ILE A 191 21.67 38.94 -11.25
N ASP A 192 22.94 39.36 -11.25
CA ASP A 192 23.69 39.96 -10.15
C ASP A 192 22.97 41.14 -9.48
N GLN A 193 23.13 41.26 -8.16
CA GLN A 193 23.49 42.52 -7.52
C GLN A 193 24.07 42.33 -6.11
N GLN A 194 25.40 42.36 -6.08
CA GLN A 194 26.27 43.12 -5.17
C GLN A 194 26.09 43.02 -3.63
N ARG A 195 27.04 42.27 -3.08
CA ARG A 195 27.62 42.31 -1.70
C ARG A 195 28.06 43.74 -1.28
N PRO A 196 28.23 43.99 0.03
CA PRO A 196 29.56 43.76 0.60
C PRO A 196 29.59 43.03 1.95
N ASN A 197 30.70 42.31 2.11
CA ASN A 197 31.14 41.56 3.28
C ASN A 197 31.32 42.42 4.54
N ASN A 198 31.13 41.84 5.73
CA ASN A 198 32.28 41.45 6.56
C ASN A 198 31.89 40.58 7.76
N MET A 199 32.64 39.48 7.92
CA MET A 199 32.67 38.62 9.09
C MET A 199 33.27 39.35 10.29
N ALA A 200 32.70 39.10 11.46
CA ALA A 200 33.29 39.40 12.75
C ALA A 200 34.40 38.39 13.08
N LEU A 201 35.43 38.84 13.81
CA LEU A 201 36.15 38.03 14.81
C LEU A 201 36.96 38.94 15.76
N LEU A 202 36.84 38.61 17.06
CA LEU A 202 37.78 38.78 18.18
C LEU A 202 37.73 40.04 19.08
N GLN A 203 37.29 39.74 20.32
CA GLN A 203 38.04 39.89 21.60
C GLN A 203 37.79 41.07 22.55
N ASN A 204 37.33 40.66 23.75
CA ASN A 204 37.74 41.03 25.12
C ASN A 204 37.31 42.35 25.80
N SER A 205 36.30 42.16 26.69
CA SER A 205 36.26 42.54 28.13
C SER A 205 36.04 44.02 28.54
N PRO A 206 35.74 44.32 29.82
CA PRO A 206 34.53 44.00 30.61
C PRO A 206 33.89 45.28 31.23
N CYS A 207 32.61 45.28 31.63
CA CYS A 207 32.11 46.29 32.58
C CYS A 207 30.90 45.81 33.38
N VAL A 208 30.89 46.21 34.65
CA VAL A 208 30.13 45.70 35.80
C VAL A 208 29.04 46.73 36.19
N CYS A 209 28.02 46.27 36.95
CA CYS A 209 27.06 47.02 37.80
C CYS A 209 25.93 47.77 37.06
N GLU A 210 24.65 47.85 37.48
CA GLU A 210 23.94 47.55 38.74
C GLU A 210 22.40 47.59 38.50
N THR A 211 21.66 46.79 39.29
CA THR A 211 20.26 46.89 39.83
C THR A 211 19.37 48.11 39.47
N GLN A 212 18.02 48.08 39.27
CA GLN A 212 16.86 47.47 39.98
C GLN A 212 15.53 47.79 39.18
N PRO A 213 14.31 47.33 39.60
CA PRO A 213 13.15 47.03 38.74
C PRO A 213 12.00 48.08 38.72
N ASN A 214 11.15 48.05 37.69
CA ASN A 214 9.76 48.56 37.66
C ASN A 214 9.08 48.12 36.35
N SER A 215 8.16 47.15 36.34
CA SER A 215 6.72 47.19 36.66
C SER A 215 5.81 47.38 35.43
N THR A 216 4.80 46.49 35.36
CA THR A 216 3.57 46.51 34.53
C THR A 216 3.67 46.25 33.02
N GLY A 217 3.45 44.99 32.65
CA GLY A 217 2.92 44.53 31.36
C GLY A 217 2.38 43.10 31.53
N PRO A 218 1.30 42.68 30.85
CA PRO A 218 0.78 41.33 31.02
C PRO A 218 1.87 40.35 30.63
N LEU A 219 2.27 39.52 31.60
CA LEU A 219 3.15 38.40 31.37
C LEU A 219 2.50 37.54 30.28
N VAL A 220 3.06 37.61 29.07
CA VAL A 220 3.03 36.47 28.18
C VAL A 220 3.66 35.35 28.99
N CYS A 221 2.84 34.45 29.52
CA CYS A 221 3.31 33.25 30.18
C CYS A 221 3.85 32.35 29.09
N CYS A 222 5.05 32.67 28.61
CA CYS A 222 5.92 31.67 28.03
C CYS A 222 6.26 30.75 29.21
N ASP A 223 5.47 29.69 29.41
CA ASP A 223 5.81 28.62 30.35
C ASP A 223 7.08 27.91 29.86
N LEU A 224 8.20 28.57 30.11
CA LEU A 224 9.55 28.07 29.96
C LEU A 224 9.88 27.20 31.17
N SER A 225 9.09 26.13 31.41
CA SER A 225 9.39 24.98 32.30
C SER A 225 8.12 24.22 32.73
N SER A 226 7.26 23.79 31.80
CA SER A 226 6.40 22.66 32.15
C SER A 226 7.27 21.38 32.00
N GLU A 227 7.96 21.02 33.09
CA GLU A 227 8.48 19.66 33.35
C GLU A 227 7.31 18.66 33.50
N THR A 228 6.24 18.84 32.72
CA THR A 228 5.09 17.96 32.75
C THR A 228 5.44 16.76 31.91
N GLU A 229 5.42 15.58 32.55
CA GLU A 229 5.60 14.30 31.90
C GLU A 229 4.56 14.06 30.79
N PHE A 230 3.45 14.82 30.78
CA PHE A 230 2.32 14.69 29.87
C PHE A 230 2.10 15.93 28.98
N TYR A 231 1.59 15.70 27.76
CA TYR A 231 0.96 16.75 26.95
C TYR A 231 -0.36 17.18 27.60
N LEU A 232 -0.59 18.49 27.66
CA LEU A 232 -1.81 19.06 28.22
C LEU A 232 -2.86 19.16 27.10
N LEU A 233 -4.03 18.54 27.33
CA LEU A 233 -5.16 18.56 26.39
C LEU A 233 -6.30 19.42 26.96
N THR A 234 -6.13 20.74 26.93
CA THR A 234 -6.99 21.72 27.62
C THR A 234 -7.96 22.46 26.72
N HIS A 235 -7.73 22.52 25.41
CA HIS A 235 -8.60 23.23 24.48
C HIS A 235 -9.90 22.45 24.21
N VAL A 236 -10.94 23.20 23.81
CA VAL A 236 -12.23 22.65 23.34
C VAL A 236 -12.58 23.34 22.02
N PRO A 237 -12.54 22.63 20.88
CA PRO A 237 -12.13 21.23 20.73
C PRO A 237 -10.65 21.01 21.07
N ARG A 238 -10.30 19.80 21.53
CA ARG A 238 -8.89 19.45 21.82
C ARG A 238 -8.02 19.44 20.58
N GLY A 239 -8.62 19.18 19.43
CA GLY A 239 -7.91 18.97 18.19
C GLY A 239 -8.84 18.69 17.05
N ARG A 240 -8.26 18.56 15.86
CA ARG A 240 -8.95 18.00 14.70
C ARG A 240 -8.56 16.55 14.53
N CYS A 241 -9.56 15.71 14.28
CA CYS A 241 -9.37 14.34 13.80
C CYS A 241 -9.80 14.30 12.35
N VAL A 242 -8.83 14.16 11.45
CA VAL A 242 -9.08 14.04 10.01
C VAL A 242 -9.08 12.56 9.64
N ILE A 243 -10.17 12.09 9.03
CA ILE A 243 -10.30 10.71 8.57
C ILE A 243 -10.41 10.76 7.05
N ILE A 244 -9.44 10.16 6.36
CA ILE A 244 -9.47 9.95 4.91
C ILE A 244 -9.83 8.49 4.70
N ASN A 245 -11.03 8.24 4.19
CA ASN A 245 -11.57 6.91 3.96
C ASN A 245 -11.77 6.66 2.46
N ASN A 246 -10.79 6.02 1.82
CA ASN A 246 -10.93 5.56 0.45
C ASN A 246 -11.48 4.14 0.47
N MET A 247 -12.68 3.98 -0.06
CA MET A 247 -13.43 2.73 -0.11
C MET A 247 -13.70 2.30 -1.56
N ILE A 248 -14.05 3.24 -2.44
CA ILE A 248 -14.41 2.94 -3.83
C ILE A 248 -13.22 3.24 -4.73
N PHE A 249 -12.71 2.22 -5.43
CA PHE A 249 -11.58 2.33 -6.36
C PHE A 249 -12.08 2.00 -7.77
N PRO A 250 -12.44 2.99 -8.59
CA PRO A 250 -12.94 2.77 -9.95
C PRO A 250 -11.80 2.44 -10.94
N VAL A 251 -10.86 1.57 -10.56
CA VAL A 251 -9.71 1.15 -11.36
C VAL A 251 -9.55 -0.37 -11.29
N GLU A 252 -9.17 -0.99 -12.41
CA GLU A 252 -9.14 -2.46 -12.52
C GLU A 252 -8.13 -3.15 -11.59
N ASN A 253 -7.09 -2.44 -11.16
CA ASN A 253 -5.99 -3.01 -10.38
C ASN A 253 -6.19 -2.94 -8.85
N LEU A 254 -7.28 -2.31 -8.36
CA LEU A 254 -7.55 -2.13 -6.94
C LEU A 254 -9.01 -2.46 -6.64
N SER A 255 -9.25 -3.30 -5.64
CA SER A 255 -10.61 -3.66 -5.24
C SER A 255 -11.25 -2.57 -4.37
N ASN A 256 -12.57 -2.61 -4.25
CA ASN A 256 -13.29 -1.77 -3.28
C ASN A 256 -13.04 -2.28 -1.86
N ARG A 257 -12.88 -1.36 -0.92
CA ARG A 257 -12.52 -1.63 0.49
C ARG A 257 -13.75 -1.75 1.39
N ARG A 258 -14.73 -2.59 1.05
CA ARG A 258 -16.00 -2.66 1.79
C ARG A 258 -15.79 -2.96 3.27
N GLY A 259 -16.54 -2.34 4.16
CA GLY A 259 -16.29 -2.39 5.60
C GLY A 259 -15.29 -1.34 6.10
N SER A 260 -14.57 -0.62 5.24
CA SER A 260 -13.77 0.55 5.66
C SER A 260 -14.65 1.69 6.22
N GLU A 261 -15.92 1.75 5.82
CA GLU A 261 -16.92 2.61 6.45
C GLU A 261 -17.12 2.30 7.94
N LYS A 262 -16.98 1.03 8.37
CA LYS A 262 -17.08 0.64 9.80
C LYS A 262 -15.91 1.19 10.60
N ASP A 263 -14.73 1.25 9.99
CA ASP A 263 -13.55 1.88 10.60
C ASP A 263 -13.73 3.39 10.71
N ALA A 264 -14.20 4.03 9.63
CA ALA A 264 -14.46 5.47 9.63
C ALA A 264 -15.52 5.85 10.68
N GLU A 265 -16.60 5.07 10.80
CA GLU A 265 -17.64 5.21 11.84
C GLU A 265 -17.03 5.08 13.25
N ALA A 266 -16.31 3.98 13.53
CA ALA A 266 -15.72 3.72 14.85
C ALA A 266 -14.72 4.80 15.28
N LEU A 267 -13.85 5.25 14.36
CA LEU A 267 -12.90 6.33 14.60
C LEU A 267 -13.62 7.66 14.86
N SER A 268 -14.64 7.98 14.05
CA SER A 268 -15.41 9.21 14.20
C SER A 268 -16.08 9.29 15.57
N GLU A 269 -16.80 8.24 15.97
CA GLU A 269 -17.48 8.15 17.26
C GLU A 269 -16.50 8.27 18.43
N LEU A 270 -15.39 7.54 18.37
CA LEU A 270 -14.39 7.52 19.43
C LEU A 270 -13.71 8.88 19.61
N PHE A 271 -13.19 9.46 18.53
CA PHE A 271 -12.49 10.75 18.62
C PHE A 271 -13.45 11.90 18.93
N GLN A 272 -14.72 11.82 18.53
CA GLN A 272 -15.73 12.77 18.97
C GLN A 272 -15.92 12.72 20.50
N ARG A 273 -15.99 11.52 21.10
CA ARG A 273 -16.03 11.36 22.58
C ARG A 273 -14.76 11.86 23.28
N PHE A 274 -13.62 11.85 22.59
CA PHE A 274 -12.37 12.47 23.06
C PHE A 274 -12.33 13.99 22.87
N GLY A 275 -13.37 14.62 22.33
CA GLY A 275 -13.47 16.08 22.20
C GLY A 275 -12.82 16.66 20.94
N PHE A 276 -12.69 15.85 19.89
CA PHE A 276 -12.15 16.30 18.61
C PHE A 276 -13.23 16.83 17.69
N GLU A 277 -12.84 17.79 16.86
CA GLU A 277 -13.58 18.18 15.66
C GLU A 277 -13.28 17.16 14.54
N ILE A 278 -14.30 16.42 14.10
CA ILE A 278 -14.14 15.38 13.07
C ILE A 278 -14.24 15.99 11.67
N ARG A 279 -13.29 15.64 10.79
CA ARG A 279 -13.29 15.96 9.36
C ARG A 279 -13.14 14.67 8.56
N LEU A 280 -14.24 14.17 8.00
CA LEU A 280 -14.26 12.97 7.17
C LEU A 280 -14.18 13.35 5.68
N PHE A 281 -13.25 12.74 4.97
CA PHE A 281 -13.13 12.80 3.51
C PHE A 281 -13.25 11.39 2.96
N SER A 282 -14.05 11.21 1.92
CA SER A 282 -14.30 9.91 1.32
C SER A 282 -13.81 9.87 -0.12
N ASP A 283 -13.22 8.73 -0.50
CA ASP A 283 -12.93 8.36 -1.88
C ASP A 283 -12.12 9.39 -2.68
N LEU A 284 -11.05 9.91 -2.07
CA LEU A 284 -10.16 10.89 -2.69
C LEU A 284 -9.20 10.22 -3.69
N ASP A 285 -9.14 10.76 -4.90
CA ASP A 285 -8.07 10.47 -5.85
C ASP A 285 -6.72 11.04 -5.36
N ALA A 286 -5.61 10.69 -6.01
CA ALA A 286 -4.28 11.11 -5.55
C ALA A 286 -4.08 12.64 -5.57
N GLU A 287 -4.69 13.35 -6.52
CA GLU A 287 -4.62 14.82 -6.59
C GLU A 287 -5.41 15.46 -5.45
N GLN A 288 -6.65 14.99 -5.24
CA GLN A 288 -7.52 15.42 -4.16
C GLN A 288 -6.93 15.11 -2.79
N LEU A 289 -6.26 13.98 -2.63
CA LEU A 289 -5.57 13.61 -1.39
C LEU A 289 -4.45 14.62 -1.11
N ASN A 290 -3.57 14.88 -2.08
CA ASN A 290 -2.51 15.89 -1.95
C ASN A 290 -3.07 17.30 -1.67
N LYS A 291 -4.15 17.68 -2.34
CA LYS A 291 -4.83 18.97 -2.13
C LYS A 291 -5.44 19.06 -0.73
N THR A 292 -6.02 17.97 -0.23
CA THR A 292 -6.58 17.89 1.12
C THR A 292 -5.48 18.04 2.17
N ILE A 293 -4.37 17.32 2.01
CA ILE A 293 -3.19 17.45 2.90
C ILE A 293 -2.66 18.89 2.89
N LYS A 294 -2.51 19.50 1.71
CA LYS A 294 -2.09 20.90 1.59
C LYS A 294 -3.07 21.84 2.30
N THR A 295 -4.37 21.66 2.09
CA THR A 295 -5.42 22.46 2.75
C THR A 295 -5.33 22.33 4.27
N MET A 296 -5.02 21.15 4.80
CA MET A 296 -4.83 20.95 6.24
C MET A 296 -3.66 21.77 6.79
N THR A 297 -2.57 21.92 6.04
CA THR A 297 -1.42 22.74 6.49
C THR A 297 -1.74 24.23 6.63
N GLU A 298 -2.77 24.70 5.94
CA GLU A 298 -3.21 26.11 5.96
C GLU A 298 -4.17 26.41 7.12
N TRP A 299 -4.58 25.39 7.89
CA TRP A 299 -5.47 25.56 9.03
C TRP A 299 -4.78 26.17 10.24
N ASP A 300 -5.52 26.97 11.01
CA ASP A 300 -5.05 27.48 12.29
C ASP A 300 -5.26 26.45 13.42
N TYR A 301 -4.15 25.94 13.95
CA TYR A 301 -4.13 25.02 15.09
C TYR A 301 -3.84 25.70 16.43
N SER A 302 -3.80 27.03 16.49
CA SER A 302 -3.43 27.78 17.70
C SER A 302 -4.31 27.44 18.91
N GLN A 303 -5.62 27.24 18.66
CA GLN A 303 -6.63 26.87 19.67
C GLN A 303 -6.89 25.35 19.74
N HIS A 304 -5.93 24.54 19.31
CA HIS A 304 -5.96 23.09 19.39
C HIS A 304 -4.73 22.59 20.14
N ASP A 305 -4.86 21.48 20.86
CA ASP A 305 -3.76 20.83 21.59
C ASP A 305 -2.99 19.84 20.72
N LEU A 306 -3.64 19.22 19.73
CA LEU A 306 -3.04 18.18 18.89
C LEU A 306 -3.79 17.98 17.55
N LEU A 307 -3.13 17.28 16.63
CA LEU A 307 -3.70 16.81 15.37
C LEU A 307 -3.72 15.28 15.34
N VAL A 308 -4.85 14.70 14.93
CA VAL A 308 -4.99 13.27 14.60
C VAL A 308 -5.37 13.13 13.13
N VAL A 309 -4.68 12.26 12.41
CA VAL A 309 -4.96 11.93 11.01
C VAL A 309 -5.06 10.42 10.87
N CYS A 310 -6.22 9.93 10.43
CA CYS A 310 -6.48 8.54 10.13
C CYS A 310 -6.58 8.38 8.62
N ILE A 311 -5.77 7.50 8.04
CA ILE A 311 -5.78 7.21 6.60
C ILE A 311 -6.16 5.74 6.41
N LEU A 312 -7.27 5.50 5.72
CA LEU A 312 -7.82 4.19 5.41
C LEU A 312 -7.84 4.03 3.89
N THR A 313 -6.87 3.32 3.32
CA THR A 313 -6.72 3.19 1.87
C THR A 313 -5.81 2.00 1.51
N HIS A 314 -5.71 1.68 0.22
CA HIS A 314 -4.67 0.78 -0.29
C HIS A 314 -3.29 1.43 -0.19
N GLY A 315 -2.25 0.61 -0.14
CA GLY A 315 -0.89 1.11 -0.19
C GLY A 315 0.12 0.02 -0.46
N GLU A 316 1.36 0.45 -0.63
CA GLU A 316 2.53 -0.42 -0.74
C GLU A 316 3.66 0.20 0.10
N LEU A 317 4.85 -0.39 0.05
CA LEU A 317 5.99 0.10 0.83
C LEU A 317 6.23 1.60 0.62
N GLY A 318 6.05 2.39 1.68
CA GLY A 318 6.33 3.82 1.67
C GLY A 318 5.31 4.72 0.98
N CYS A 319 4.22 4.19 0.42
CA CYS A 319 3.19 5.02 -0.20
C CYS A 319 1.76 4.50 0.02
N ILE A 320 0.81 5.41 -0.15
CA ILE A 320 -0.63 5.17 -0.09
C ILE A 320 -1.26 5.51 -1.43
N PHE A 321 -2.41 4.93 -1.75
CA PHE A 321 -3.07 5.15 -3.03
C PHE A 321 -4.28 6.09 -2.91
N GLY A 322 -4.46 6.92 -3.93
CA GLY A 322 -5.74 7.55 -4.24
C GLY A 322 -6.70 6.54 -4.89
N THR A 323 -7.99 6.89 -4.97
CA THR A 323 -9.01 6.03 -5.59
C THR A 323 -8.79 5.76 -7.08
N ASP A 324 -8.05 6.64 -7.75
CA ASP A 324 -7.55 6.50 -9.12
C ASP A 324 -6.33 5.57 -9.25
N GLY A 325 -5.88 4.96 -8.17
CA GLY A 325 -4.66 4.16 -8.11
C GLY A 325 -3.36 4.97 -8.17
N GLY A 326 -3.45 6.30 -8.14
CA GLY A 326 -2.29 7.18 -8.08
C GLY A 326 -1.57 7.06 -6.74
N LYS A 327 -0.23 7.03 -6.76
CA LYS A 327 0.60 6.86 -5.57
C LYS A 327 0.89 8.20 -4.89
N VAL A 328 0.77 8.25 -3.57
CA VAL A 328 1.18 9.38 -2.73
C VAL A 328 2.20 8.90 -1.71
N LEU A 329 3.42 9.45 -1.78
CA LEU A 329 4.51 9.09 -0.88
C LEU A 329 4.17 9.48 0.56
N LEU A 330 4.25 8.51 1.47
CA LEU A 330 3.91 8.73 2.86
C LEU A 330 4.87 9.73 3.52
N ARG A 331 6.15 9.68 3.13
CA ARG A 331 7.15 10.65 3.56
C ARG A 331 6.74 12.08 3.21
N ASP A 332 6.31 12.31 1.98
CA ASP A 332 5.93 13.65 1.52
C ASP A 332 4.69 14.13 2.25
N LEU A 333 3.66 13.27 2.36
CA LEU A 333 2.44 13.54 3.12
C LEU A 333 2.76 13.99 4.56
N ILE A 334 3.55 13.21 5.29
CA ILE A 334 3.86 13.49 6.70
C ILE A 334 4.76 14.73 6.83
N SER A 335 5.72 14.91 5.91
CA SER A 335 6.63 16.05 5.94
C SER A 335 5.94 17.40 5.74
N ASN A 336 4.69 17.44 5.27
CA ASN A 336 3.90 18.67 5.18
C ASN A 336 3.55 19.25 6.56
N PHE A 337 3.55 18.43 7.61
CA PHE A 337 3.17 18.83 8.98
C PHE A 337 4.37 19.14 9.88
N TRP A 338 5.56 19.28 9.29
CA TRP A 338 6.74 19.72 10.02
C TRP A 338 6.54 21.10 10.64
N ASN A 339 7.23 21.35 11.75
CA ASN A 339 7.05 22.52 12.59
C ASN A 339 7.39 23.82 11.85
N ASP A 340 8.28 23.77 10.87
CA ASP A 340 8.61 24.90 9.98
C ASP A 340 7.48 25.24 8.99
N LYS A 341 6.72 24.23 8.54
CA LYS A 341 5.59 24.37 7.61
C LYS A 341 4.27 24.69 8.30
N VAL A 342 4.05 24.15 9.51
CA VAL A 342 2.83 24.40 10.30
C VAL A 342 3.19 24.87 11.73
N PRO A 343 3.63 26.13 11.90
CA PRO A 343 4.10 26.64 13.19
C PRO A 343 3.08 26.53 14.33
N SER A 344 1.77 26.60 14.03
CA SER A 344 0.70 26.46 15.03
C SER A 344 0.61 25.06 15.66
N LEU A 345 1.30 24.06 15.11
CA LEU A 345 1.46 22.71 15.65
C LEU A 345 2.81 22.46 16.34
N SER A 346 3.69 23.45 16.43
CA SER A 346 4.98 23.30 17.12
C SER A 346 4.78 22.97 18.60
N GLY A 347 5.45 21.94 19.10
CA GLY A 347 5.30 21.44 20.48
C GLY A 347 4.01 20.64 20.74
N LYS A 348 3.18 20.43 19.71
CA LYS A 348 1.90 19.72 19.79
C LYS A 348 1.98 18.35 19.11
N PRO A 349 1.37 17.30 19.68
CA PRO A 349 1.38 15.97 19.08
C PRO A 349 0.72 15.96 17.70
N LYS A 350 1.37 15.28 16.76
CA LYS A 350 0.89 15.01 15.40
C LYS A 350 0.80 13.49 15.23
N VAL A 351 -0.41 12.96 15.36
CA VAL A 351 -0.67 11.52 15.44
C VAL A 351 -1.26 11.03 14.12
N PHE A 352 -0.62 10.05 13.50
CA PHE A 352 -1.05 9.41 12.26
C PHE A 352 -1.36 7.93 12.52
N PHE A 353 -2.59 7.52 12.24
CA PHE A 353 -2.99 6.12 12.20
C PHE A 353 -3.22 5.72 10.74
N ILE A 354 -2.40 4.80 10.23
CA ILE A 354 -2.39 4.48 8.81
C ILE A 354 -2.74 3.01 8.65
N GLN A 355 -3.96 2.78 8.16
CA GLN A 355 -4.43 1.49 7.69
C GLN A 355 -4.19 1.42 6.18
N ALA A 356 -3.02 0.88 5.83
CA ALA A 356 -2.61 0.59 4.45
C ALA A 356 -1.54 -0.50 4.50
N CYS A 357 -1.45 -1.32 3.45
CA CYS A 357 -0.41 -2.34 3.34
C CYS A 357 0.98 -1.74 3.10
N GLN A 358 2.02 -2.46 3.49
CA GLN A 358 3.42 -2.02 3.36
C GLN A 358 4.30 -3.02 2.60
N GLY A 359 3.70 -4.03 1.96
CA GLY A 359 4.33 -4.90 0.97
C GLY A 359 3.65 -6.27 0.83
N ASP A 360 4.33 -7.20 0.14
CA ASP A 360 3.79 -8.46 -0.40
C ASP A 360 3.85 -9.66 0.54
N SER A 361 4.66 -9.59 1.58
CA SER A 361 5.04 -10.77 2.36
C SER A 361 4.04 -11.04 3.48
N TYR A 362 3.65 -12.30 3.61
CA TYR A 362 2.88 -12.74 4.76
C TYR A 362 3.79 -12.82 6.00
N GLN A 363 3.29 -12.39 7.15
CA GLN A 363 4.06 -12.50 8.38
C GLN A 363 3.89 -13.90 8.99
N GLU A 364 4.98 -14.67 9.04
CA GLU A 364 5.01 -15.99 9.69
C GLU A 364 5.09 -15.85 11.23
N GLY A 365 4.32 -16.67 11.94
CA GLY A 365 4.36 -16.74 13.41
C GLY A 365 5.55 -17.57 13.92
N ALA A 366 6.25 -17.09 14.94
CA ALA A 366 7.17 -17.92 15.72
C ALA A 366 6.36 -18.82 16.67
N THR A 367 6.56 -20.13 16.62
CA THR A 367 5.84 -21.12 17.43
C THR A 367 6.05 -20.89 18.93
N GLN A 368 5.03 -20.38 19.64
CA GLN A 368 4.95 -20.46 21.10
C GLN A 368 3.53 -20.77 21.59
N GLY A 369 3.34 -22.03 22.00
CA GLY A 369 2.34 -22.46 22.99
C GLY A 369 0.86 -22.47 22.57
N PRO A 370 0.01 -23.27 23.25
CA PRO A 370 -1.38 -23.46 22.85
C PRO A 370 -2.22 -22.21 23.17
N VAL A 371 -2.70 -21.51 22.14
CA VAL A 371 -3.66 -20.40 22.25
C VAL A 371 -5.03 -20.89 21.77
N GLN A 372 -6.09 -20.51 22.49
CA GLN A 372 -7.48 -20.87 22.20
C GLN A 372 -7.91 -20.45 20.79
N GLU A 373 -8.43 -21.41 20.02
CA GLU A 373 -9.08 -21.20 18.72
C GLU A 373 -10.38 -20.40 18.90
N GLU A 374 -10.36 -19.13 18.46
CA GLU A 374 -11.56 -18.44 18.00
C GLU A 374 -11.37 -18.16 16.51
N SER A 375 -11.96 -19.01 15.67
CA SER A 375 -11.92 -18.92 14.20
C SER A 375 -12.77 -17.73 13.73
N LEU A 376 -12.10 -16.63 13.37
CA LEU A 376 -12.67 -15.48 12.69
C LEU A 376 -11.94 -15.33 11.34
N ALA A 377 -12.67 -15.36 10.23
CA ALA A 377 -12.13 -15.29 8.88
C ALA A 377 -11.64 -13.88 8.51
N CYS A 378 -10.45 -13.77 7.92
CA CYS A 378 -9.66 -12.54 7.75
C CYS A 378 -8.53 -12.74 6.70
N GLU A 379 -8.53 -11.99 5.59
CA GLU A 379 -7.57 -12.11 4.47
C GLU A 379 -6.61 -10.88 4.25
N PRO A 380 -5.46 -11.00 3.53
CA PRO A 380 -4.38 -9.97 3.46
C PRO A 380 -3.90 -9.40 2.07
N ASP A 381 -3.34 -8.16 2.00
CA ASP A 381 -2.92 -7.45 0.74
C ASP A 381 -1.41 -7.30 0.37
N SER A 382 -1.07 -7.07 -0.92
CA SER A 382 0.24 -7.13 -1.62
C SER A 382 1.05 -5.80 -1.91
N GLY A 383 2.38 -5.87 -2.10
CA GLY A 383 3.32 -4.92 -2.80
C GLY A 383 4.84 -5.32 -2.84
N SER A 384 5.53 -5.18 -4.00
CA SER A 384 6.85 -5.80 -4.33
C SER A 384 8.11 -4.90 -4.18
N ASP A 385 9.26 -5.59 -3.99
CA ASP A 385 10.70 -5.25 -4.01
C ASP A 385 11.27 -3.90 -3.51
N ASP A 386 12.11 -4.03 -2.48
CA ASP A 386 13.26 -3.25 -1.99
C ASP A 386 13.23 -1.71 -2.12
N LEU A 387 13.12 -1.02 -0.96
CA LEU A 387 13.91 0.17 -0.56
C LEU A 387 13.46 0.69 0.83
N ASP A 388 14.41 0.82 1.76
CA ASP A 388 14.24 1.24 3.16
C ASP A 388 13.71 2.68 3.30
N VAL A 389 12.46 2.84 3.78
CA VAL A 389 11.82 4.15 3.95
C VAL A 389 12.27 4.78 5.28
N SER A 390 13.34 5.55 5.21
CA SER A 390 13.78 6.43 6.32
C SER A 390 12.91 7.71 6.37
N LEU A 391 11.93 7.72 7.28
CA LEU A 391 11.17 8.94 7.60
C LEU A 391 12.06 9.91 8.39
N PRO A 392 12.19 11.20 8.00
CA PRO A 392 12.97 12.17 8.76
C PRO A 392 12.31 12.46 10.12
N ALA A 393 13.11 12.51 11.18
CA ALA A 393 12.63 12.68 12.55
C ALA A 393 12.47 14.17 12.92
N GLU A 394 11.25 14.67 12.90
CA GLU A 394 10.85 15.89 13.61
C GLU A 394 10.19 15.55 14.94
N ALA A 395 10.26 16.44 15.94
CA ALA A 395 9.69 16.22 17.27
C ALA A 395 8.15 16.18 17.27
N ASP A 396 7.59 15.48 18.27
CA ASP A 396 6.16 15.41 18.56
C ASP A 396 5.31 14.68 17.50
N PHE A 397 5.90 13.73 16.76
CA PHE A 397 5.16 12.85 15.86
C PHE A 397 4.92 11.46 16.48
N LEU A 398 3.78 10.88 16.14
CA LEU A 398 3.49 9.46 16.33
C LEU A 398 2.85 8.94 15.05
N ILE A 399 3.44 7.91 14.46
CA ILE A 399 2.98 7.28 13.22
C ILE A 399 2.79 5.80 13.54
N SER A 400 1.56 5.34 13.54
CA SER A 400 1.23 3.93 13.77
C SER A 400 0.73 3.31 12.48
N MET A 401 1.57 2.49 11.88
CA MET A 401 1.21 1.68 10.71
C MET A 401 0.46 0.43 11.18
N SER A 402 -0.55 0.00 10.42
CA SER A 402 -1.33 -1.19 10.74
C SER A 402 -0.55 -2.49 10.63
N THR A 403 0.59 -2.49 9.92
CA THR A 403 1.46 -3.64 9.73
C THR A 403 2.93 -3.19 9.58
N VAL A 404 3.87 -4.09 9.83
CA VAL A 404 5.32 -3.86 9.62
C VAL A 404 5.63 -3.74 8.13
N GLN A 405 6.76 -3.13 7.81
CA GLN A 405 7.27 -3.06 6.43
C GLN A 405 7.29 -4.43 5.77
N HIS A 406 7.01 -4.45 4.47
CA HIS A 406 6.91 -5.65 3.64
C HIS A 406 5.74 -6.57 3.97
N CYS A 407 4.92 -6.26 4.98
CA CYS A 407 3.80 -7.11 5.37
C CYS A 407 2.43 -6.56 5.00
N LYS A 408 1.50 -7.49 4.96
CA LYS A 408 0.10 -7.29 4.66
C LYS A 408 -0.71 -6.82 5.88
N SER A 409 -1.89 -6.25 5.66
CA SER A 409 -2.87 -5.84 6.69
C SER A 409 -4.25 -6.40 6.33
N PHE A 410 -5.08 -6.67 7.34
CA PHE A 410 -6.31 -7.45 7.16
C PHE A 410 -7.58 -6.64 7.49
N ARG A 411 -8.67 -6.89 6.74
CA ARG A 411 -9.96 -6.22 6.89
C ARG A 411 -11.15 -7.15 6.79
N SER A 412 -12.16 -6.93 7.64
CA SER A 412 -13.46 -7.60 7.61
C SER A 412 -14.53 -6.68 7.03
N ILE A 413 -15.31 -7.16 6.07
CA ILE A 413 -16.42 -6.38 5.48
C ILE A 413 -17.48 -6.01 6.52
N ASN A 414 -17.75 -6.92 7.46
CA ASN A 414 -18.82 -6.73 8.44
C ASN A 414 -18.38 -5.95 9.68
N ARG A 415 -17.07 -5.96 9.98
CA ARG A 415 -16.53 -5.47 11.25
C ARG A 415 -15.52 -4.34 11.11
N GLY A 416 -14.99 -4.07 9.92
CA GLY A 416 -13.88 -3.15 9.71
C GLY A 416 -12.51 -3.83 9.80
N SER A 417 -11.44 -3.06 9.74
CA SER A 417 -10.06 -3.54 9.78
C SER A 417 -9.61 -3.92 11.18
N ILE A 418 -8.80 -4.96 11.23
CA ILE A 418 -8.37 -5.57 12.48
C ILE A 418 -7.62 -4.56 13.35
N PHE A 419 -6.71 -3.82 12.73
CA PHE A 419 -5.91 -2.81 13.42
C PHE A 419 -6.77 -1.67 13.95
N ILE A 420 -7.67 -1.10 13.13
CA ILE A 420 -8.48 0.04 13.55
C ILE A 420 -9.49 -0.35 14.61
N GLN A 421 -10.15 -1.50 14.46
CA GLN A 421 -11.10 -1.98 15.47
C GLN A 421 -10.41 -2.25 16.80
N GLU A 422 -9.24 -2.90 16.80
CA GLU A 422 -8.47 -3.13 18.03
C GLU A 422 -7.92 -1.82 18.62
N LEU A 423 -7.45 -0.89 17.78
CA LEU A 423 -7.04 0.45 18.20
C LEU A 423 -8.17 1.17 18.94
N CYS A 424 -9.35 1.22 18.33
CA CYS A 424 -10.53 1.84 18.92
C CYS A 424 -10.91 1.18 20.25
N GLN A 425 -10.89 -0.15 20.29
CA GLN A 425 -11.20 -0.92 21.50
C GLN A 425 -10.21 -0.63 22.64
N GLN A 426 -8.91 -0.60 22.37
CA GLN A 426 -7.88 -0.38 23.39
C GLN A 426 -7.85 1.08 23.87
N LEU A 427 -8.08 2.04 22.97
CA LEU A 427 -8.27 3.45 23.35
C LEU A 427 -9.51 3.64 24.24
N GLN A 428 -10.62 2.98 23.91
CA GLN A 428 -11.82 3.00 24.75
C GLN A 428 -11.57 2.40 26.13
N LYS A 429 -10.95 1.22 26.22
CA LYS A 429 -10.57 0.59 27.50
C LYS A 429 -9.68 1.52 28.33
N SER A 430 -8.71 2.15 27.69
CA SER A 430 -7.81 3.13 28.33
C SER A 430 -8.56 4.33 28.90
N ALA A 431 -9.54 4.85 28.18
CA ALA A 431 -10.30 6.02 28.60
C ALA A 431 -11.34 5.73 29.69
N GLU A 432 -11.80 4.48 29.78
CA GLU A 432 -12.73 3.99 30.81
C GLU A 432 -12.00 3.53 32.08
N SER A 433 -10.72 3.17 31.95
CA SER A 433 -9.87 2.79 33.07
C SER A 433 -9.58 3.98 33.99
N SER A 434 -9.38 3.69 35.27
CA SER A 434 -8.80 4.66 36.22
C SER A 434 -7.30 4.86 36.01
N GLU A 435 -6.67 3.96 35.26
CA GLU A 435 -5.24 4.02 34.91
C GLU A 435 -5.01 5.03 33.79
N ASN A 436 -3.95 5.84 33.92
CA ASN A 436 -3.61 6.87 32.93
C ASN A 436 -2.69 6.31 31.85
N ASP A 437 -3.14 5.29 31.15
CA ASP A 437 -2.34 4.67 30.09
C ASP A 437 -2.05 5.70 29.00
N ASP A 438 -0.77 5.90 28.72
CA ASP A 438 -0.34 6.71 27.59
C ASP A 438 -0.52 5.95 26.28
N ILE A 439 -0.49 6.69 25.16
CA ILE A 439 -0.73 6.15 23.83
C ILE A 439 0.24 5.03 23.45
N LEU A 440 1.49 5.04 23.93
CA LEU A 440 2.44 3.97 23.62
C LEU A 440 2.08 2.69 24.38
N THR A 441 1.58 2.82 25.62
CA THR A 441 1.01 1.70 26.38
C THR A 441 -0.24 1.14 25.68
N VAL A 442 -1.13 2.00 25.18
CA VAL A 442 -2.28 1.60 24.36
C VAL A 442 -1.82 0.84 23.12
N LEU A 443 -0.90 1.40 22.34
CA LEU A 443 -0.40 0.79 21.10
C LEU A 443 0.36 -0.51 21.35
N THR A 444 1.02 -0.66 22.50
CA THR A 444 1.63 -1.94 22.91
C THR A 444 0.55 -3.01 23.12
N ARG A 445 -0.60 -2.65 23.71
CA ARG A 445 -1.75 -3.57 23.83
C ARG A 445 -2.34 -3.90 22.46
N VAL A 446 -2.46 -2.92 21.56
CA VAL A 446 -2.90 -3.15 20.18
C VAL A 446 -1.96 -4.14 19.48
N ASN A 447 -0.64 -3.94 19.55
CA ASN A 447 0.35 -4.86 18.98
C ASN A 447 0.20 -6.27 19.54
N ARG A 448 0.00 -6.40 20.86
CA ARG A 448 -0.21 -7.70 21.50
C ARG A 448 -1.48 -8.39 21.01
N GLU A 449 -2.61 -7.70 20.96
CA GLU A 449 -3.87 -8.34 20.57
C GLU A 449 -3.94 -8.62 19.07
N VAL A 450 -3.41 -7.73 18.21
CA VAL A 450 -3.32 -7.98 16.76
C VAL A 450 -2.32 -9.10 16.47
N GLY A 451 -1.14 -9.10 17.11
CA GLY A 451 -0.13 -10.14 16.92
C GLY A 451 -0.47 -11.50 17.52
N ARG A 452 -1.38 -11.55 18.51
CA ARG A 452 -1.83 -12.82 19.11
C ARG A 452 -2.79 -13.57 18.20
N LYS A 453 -3.65 -12.87 17.49
CA LYS A 453 -4.66 -13.46 16.61
C LYS A 453 -4.00 -14.11 15.38
N GLU A 454 -4.71 -15.03 14.76
CA GLU A 454 -4.33 -15.66 13.48
C GLU A 454 -5.43 -15.39 12.48
N TYR A 455 -5.00 -15.06 11.27
CA TYR A 455 -5.86 -14.63 10.17
C TYR A 455 -5.51 -15.51 8.99
N GLU A 456 -6.31 -16.57 8.80
CA GLU A 456 -6.05 -17.60 7.78
C GLU A 456 -4.61 -18.12 7.80
N THR A 457 -4.13 -18.51 8.98
CA THR A 457 -2.76 -19.00 9.25
C THR A 457 -1.65 -17.95 9.26
N TYR A 458 -1.97 -16.68 9.00
CA TYR A 458 -1.02 -15.57 8.98
C TYR A 458 -1.14 -14.66 10.19
N LYS A 459 -0.06 -13.89 10.45
CA LYS A 459 0.00 -12.88 11.51
C LYS A 459 -0.06 -11.47 10.93
N GLN A 460 -0.46 -10.52 11.76
CA GLN A 460 -0.33 -9.10 11.51
C GLN A 460 0.37 -8.46 12.70
N MET A 461 1.36 -7.59 12.45
CA MET A 461 2.04 -6.86 13.52
C MET A 461 2.05 -5.37 13.21
N PRO A 462 1.23 -4.55 13.90
CA PRO A 462 1.29 -3.11 13.75
C PRO A 462 2.63 -2.54 14.23
N GLN A 463 3.04 -1.41 13.65
CA GLN A 463 4.34 -0.79 13.93
C GLN A 463 4.19 0.70 14.24
N PRO A 464 4.23 1.08 15.53
CA PRO A 464 4.34 2.47 15.92
C PRO A 464 5.79 2.98 15.82
N ARG A 465 5.95 4.18 15.25
CA ARG A 465 7.20 4.96 15.24
C ARG A 465 6.89 6.34 15.80
N TYR A 466 7.73 6.86 16.68
CA TYR A 466 7.43 8.11 17.37
C TYR A 466 8.67 8.92 17.71
N THR A 467 8.42 10.22 17.85
CA THR A 467 9.34 11.25 18.34
C THR A 467 8.62 12.15 19.37
N LEU A 468 7.55 11.63 19.97
CA LEU A 468 6.85 12.25 21.09
C LEU A 468 7.84 12.57 22.22
N THR A 469 7.75 13.77 22.76
CA THR A 469 8.62 14.28 23.82
C THR A 469 7.97 14.21 25.20
N LYS A 470 6.65 13.94 25.26
CA LYS A 470 5.86 13.77 26.49
C LYS A 470 4.87 12.61 26.33
N LYS A 471 4.30 12.12 27.44
CA LYS A 471 3.23 11.14 27.43
C LYS A 471 1.93 11.76 26.90
N LEU A 472 1.32 11.12 25.92
CA LEU A 472 0.01 11.50 25.39
C LEU A 472 -1.06 10.56 25.95
N VAL A 473 -2.06 11.09 26.64
CA VAL A 473 -3.16 10.31 27.24
C VAL A 473 -4.48 10.81 26.69
N PHE A 474 -5.27 9.93 26.08
CA PHE A 474 -6.63 10.24 25.64
C PHE A 474 -7.64 9.93 26.76
N ARG A 475 -8.54 10.87 27.04
CA ARG A 475 -9.64 10.71 28.00
C ARG A 475 -10.94 11.20 27.39
N TYR A 476 -12.08 10.66 27.80
CA TYR A 476 -13.35 11.26 27.41
C TYR A 476 -13.49 12.69 27.93
N VAL A 477 -14.09 13.55 27.11
CA VAL A 477 -14.56 14.85 27.60
C VAL A 477 -15.85 14.60 28.38
N ARG A 478 -15.96 15.22 29.54
CA ARG A 478 -17.14 15.10 30.42
C ARG A 478 -18.27 16.00 29.98
#